data_AF-A0A3B8SNQ8-F1
#
_entry.id   AF-A0A3B8SNQ8-F1
#
_cell.length_a   1.000
_cell.length_b   1.000
_cell.length_c   1.000
_cell.angle_alpha   90.00
_cell.angle_beta   90.00
_cell.angle_gamma   90.00
#
_symmetry.space_group_name_H-M   'P 1'
#
loop_
_entity.id
_entity.type
_entity.pdbx_description
1 polymer ?
#
loop_
_entity_poly.entity_id
_entity_poly.type
_entity_poly.pdbx_seq_one_letter_code
_entity_poly.pdbx_strand_id
1 'polypeptide(L)'
;KYHIGKDDKHRNEYLPNTMLSKGYSLLDKYQEYLSKKNMSQEEKYQETVSSFMDLLNNRYGYKGTFKDILAMKGTPAIDKFLSKVPQFLRPYIESCIADEYVDIDEQQKKKQLVDKLSSIYPEVTMSNFDELYANRANNVLCNLDSMLEDFCNMKHSFLEEVKPLLPYLEYCQKCKALETEIDEKTLANIILSFQDLMPQEEIEELKKRLSSNKKMSFYGLPTIESYFSTSLSYISPMSCFSSESESILRGDPENWRVDSIKHDRIRYFNKKGINKGTNYDDYANDLNCQALIPETDVVDKILQAREKGKEQSTMEYYRSLPDYKEIRERIISRNPVSDDYGWDENTYENTLMCVCPNITKDENGTHLLPLGIFRLDLSKLDAIDAYIMHELNHIYELKLIKENEDSIEYQSGWDSIVQPKHIKDEVTLKKDESKRDYELFNEIINELISQDLTRLMHDNGIYLFSKKDNARISNKTSYESTMFIIRDFYKLYYDDIIASRRSKSLDKLIAKVGEDNFNELNGLFNVFNEHFSGMKVYTLYKQLNQKEDTELTRIYNSILEKRDLIMARMLEHSKEYDLNEAPKMS
;
A
#
# COMPACT_ATOMS: atom_id res chain seq x y z
N LYS A 1 -4.70 -5.27 4.32
CA LYS A 1 -5.28 -3.97 3.91
C LYS A 1 -6.64 -3.81 4.59
N TYR A 2 -6.69 -3.14 5.74
CA TYR A 2 -7.94 -2.78 6.40
C TYR A 2 -8.14 -1.27 6.22
N HIS A 3 -9.07 -0.90 5.34
CA HIS A 3 -9.48 0.48 5.16
C HIS A 3 -10.69 0.73 6.04
N ILE A 4 -10.48 1.32 7.22
CA ILE A 4 -11.57 1.86 8.04
C ILE A 4 -11.74 3.32 7.61
N GLY A 5 -12.64 3.54 6.64
CA GLY A 5 -13.01 4.88 6.17
C GLY A 5 -13.95 5.57 7.17
N LYS A 6 -13.65 6.84 7.49
CA LYS A 6 -14.59 7.78 8.10
C LYS A 6 -15.46 8.39 7.00
N ASP A 7 -16.67 7.85 6.85
CA ASP A 7 -17.90 8.57 6.46
C ASP A 7 -19.08 7.62 6.67
N ASP A 8 -20.08 8.06 7.44
CA ASP A 8 -21.25 7.31 7.93
C ASP A 8 -22.27 6.90 6.83
N LYS A 9 -21.81 6.66 5.60
CA LYS A 9 -22.63 6.12 4.50
C LYS A 9 -22.05 4.90 3.79
N HIS A 10 -20.82 4.47 4.12
CA HIS A 10 -20.15 3.36 3.41
C HIS A 10 -19.74 2.18 4.31
N ARG A 11 -20.54 1.81 5.31
CA ARG A 11 -20.28 0.65 6.19
C ARG A 11 -20.52 -0.75 5.56
N ASN A 12 -20.85 -0.87 4.27
CA ASN A 12 -21.37 -2.13 3.71
C ASN A 12 -20.56 -2.82 2.61
N GLU A 13 -19.34 -2.40 2.27
CA GLU A 13 -18.67 -2.91 1.05
C GLU A 13 -17.50 -3.89 1.22
N TYR A 14 -17.17 -4.35 2.43
CA TYR A 14 -16.07 -5.33 2.61
C TYR A 14 -16.41 -6.56 3.45
N LEU A 15 -17.68 -6.98 3.41
CA LEU A 15 -18.11 -8.33 3.80
C LEU A 15 -18.72 -9.01 2.56
N PRO A 16 -18.50 -10.33 2.36
CA PRO A 16 -18.99 -11.03 1.18
C PRO A 16 -20.49 -10.78 0.92
N ASN A 17 -20.80 -10.25 -0.27
CA ASN A 17 -22.06 -10.22 -1.01
C ASN A 17 -23.38 -10.18 -0.23
N THR A 18 -23.98 -8.98 -0.17
CA THR A 18 -25.41 -8.57 -0.13
C THR A 18 -26.41 -9.25 0.82
N MET A 19 -26.30 -10.54 1.13
CA MET A 19 -27.09 -11.22 2.16
C MET A 19 -26.55 -10.94 3.57
N LEU A 20 -25.22 -10.94 3.75
CA LEU A 20 -24.59 -10.60 5.03
C LEU A 20 -24.88 -9.14 5.42
N SER A 21 -24.76 -8.18 4.49
CA SER A 21 -25.04 -6.77 4.77
C SER A 21 -26.51 -6.48 5.10
N LYS A 22 -27.44 -7.22 4.49
CA LYS A 22 -28.87 -7.16 4.82
C LYS A 22 -29.16 -7.75 6.21
N GLY A 23 -28.53 -8.88 6.55
CA GLY A 23 -28.63 -9.54 7.86
C GLY A 23 -28.08 -8.67 9.00
N TYR A 24 -26.88 -8.11 8.84
CA TYR A 24 -26.30 -7.16 9.81
C TYR A 24 -27.19 -5.93 10.01
N SER A 25 -27.65 -5.33 8.91
CA SER A 25 -28.52 -4.16 8.99
C SER A 25 -29.90 -4.47 9.57
N LEU A 26 -30.37 -5.72 9.51
CA LEU A 26 -31.60 -6.17 10.17
C LEU A 26 -31.39 -6.33 11.68
N LEU A 27 -30.30 -7.00 12.09
CA LEU A 27 -29.99 -7.21 13.51
C LEU A 27 -29.67 -5.90 14.23
N ASP A 28 -28.96 -4.97 13.60
CA ASP A 28 -28.75 -3.61 14.14
C ASP A 28 -30.08 -2.87 14.32
N LYS A 29 -30.99 -2.95 13.34
CA LYS A 29 -32.33 -2.32 13.44
C LYS A 29 -33.22 -2.98 14.48
N TYR A 30 -33.10 -4.29 14.65
CA TYR A 30 -33.79 -5.02 15.70
C TYR A 30 -33.28 -4.61 17.09
N GLN A 31 -31.96 -4.49 17.25
CA GLN A 31 -31.33 -3.98 18.47
C GLN A 31 -31.75 -2.53 18.78
N GLU A 32 -31.78 -1.64 17.77
CA GLU A 32 -32.26 -0.25 17.91
C GLU A 32 -33.74 -0.17 18.32
N TYR A 33 -34.58 -1.08 17.81
CA TYR A 33 -35.98 -1.17 18.21
C TYR A 33 -36.11 -1.67 19.65
N LEU A 34 -35.42 -2.75 20.01
CA LEU A 34 -35.44 -3.32 21.36
C LEU A 34 -34.93 -2.32 22.41
N SER A 35 -33.85 -1.59 22.11
CA SER A 35 -33.30 -0.60 23.02
C SER A 35 -34.32 0.50 23.31
N LYS A 36 -34.98 1.04 22.27
CA LYS A 36 -36.06 2.01 22.45
C LYS A 36 -37.27 1.40 23.15
N LYS A 37 -37.75 0.23 22.73
CA LYS A 37 -38.95 -0.40 23.30
C LYS A 37 -38.84 -0.62 24.81
N ASN A 38 -37.65 -0.96 25.29
CA ASN A 38 -37.36 -1.27 26.69
C ASN A 38 -37.05 -0.03 27.55
N MET A 39 -36.89 1.16 26.97
CA MET A 39 -36.72 2.40 27.72
C MET A 39 -38.04 2.85 28.35
N SER A 40 -37.96 3.47 29.53
CA SER A 40 -39.04 4.24 30.12
C SER A 40 -39.40 5.47 29.25
N GLN A 41 -40.60 6.01 29.42
CA GLN A 41 -41.03 7.24 28.74
C GLN A 41 -40.07 8.41 28.99
N GLU A 42 -39.57 8.54 30.22
CA GLU A 42 -38.59 9.58 30.59
C GLU A 42 -37.27 9.40 29.83
N GLU A 43 -36.72 8.17 29.77
CA GLU A 43 -35.48 7.89 29.03
C GLU A 43 -35.60 8.17 27.53
N LYS A 44 -36.73 7.77 26.93
CA LYS A 44 -37.02 8.05 25.52
C LYS A 44 -37.10 9.55 25.23
N TYR A 45 -37.70 10.31 26.14
CA TYR A 45 -37.79 11.77 26.05
C TYR A 45 -36.41 12.41 26.13
N GLN A 46 -35.58 12.03 27.11
CA GLN A 46 -34.24 12.58 27.28
C GLN A 46 -33.31 12.32 26.07
N GLU A 47 -33.31 11.11 25.51
CA GLU A 47 -32.48 10.79 24.34
C GLU A 47 -32.89 11.59 23.10
N THR A 48 -34.20 11.77 22.91
CA THR A 48 -34.78 12.58 21.83
C THR A 48 -34.38 14.05 21.97
N VAL A 49 -34.50 14.60 23.18
CA VAL A 49 -34.08 15.97 23.49
C VAL A 49 -32.58 16.15 23.24
N SER A 50 -31.75 15.20 23.66
CA SER A 50 -30.30 15.26 23.43
C SER A 50 -29.96 15.25 21.92
N SER A 51 -30.53 14.31 21.17
CA SER A 51 -30.31 14.20 19.71
C SER A 51 -30.79 15.45 18.96
N PHE A 52 -31.90 16.03 19.41
CA PHE A 52 -32.43 17.28 18.87
C PHE A 52 -31.52 18.48 19.15
N MET A 53 -31.03 18.61 20.39
CA MET A 53 -30.12 19.69 20.77
C MET A 53 -28.78 19.57 20.07
N ASP A 54 -28.25 18.36 19.86
CA ASP A 54 -27.02 18.15 19.08
C ASP A 54 -27.17 18.60 17.64
N LEU A 55 -28.30 18.31 16.99
CA LEU A 55 -28.59 18.77 15.63
C LEU A 55 -28.61 20.31 15.57
N LEU A 56 -29.31 20.96 16.49
CA LEU A 56 -29.43 22.42 16.53
C LEU A 56 -28.10 23.12 16.86
N ASN A 57 -27.35 22.60 17.83
CA ASN A 57 -26.10 23.18 18.28
C ASN A 57 -24.99 22.99 17.24
N ASN A 58 -24.78 21.75 16.76
CA ASN A 58 -23.65 21.43 15.89
C ASN A 58 -23.88 21.85 14.43
N ARG A 59 -25.13 21.79 13.96
CA ARG A 59 -25.43 21.99 12.53
C ARG A 59 -26.00 23.36 12.21
N TYR A 60 -26.64 24.01 13.18
CA TYR A 60 -27.33 25.30 12.99
C TYR A 60 -26.89 26.39 13.97
N GLY A 61 -25.91 26.11 14.83
CA GLY A 61 -25.29 27.11 15.71
C GLY A 61 -26.22 27.71 16.76
N TYR A 62 -27.28 26.98 17.15
CA TYR A 62 -28.12 27.37 18.28
C TYR A 62 -27.30 27.38 19.57
N LYS A 63 -27.50 28.37 20.44
CA LYS A 63 -26.76 28.54 21.71
C LYS A 63 -27.64 28.43 22.95
N GLY A 64 -28.92 28.17 22.79
CA GLY A 64 -29.87 28.02 23.89
C GLY A 64 -29.97 26.57 24.38
N THR A 65 -30.82 26.35 25.36
CA THR A 65 -31.20 25.05 25.91
C THR A 65 -32.56 24.60 25.39
N PHE A 66 -32.87 23.32 25.54
CA PHE A 66 -34.22 22.82 25.22
C PHE A 66 -35.32 23.50 26.06
N LYS A 67 -34.98 23.89 27.30
CA LYS A 67 -35.87 24.64 28.19
C LYS A 67 -36.22 26.02 27.64
N ASP A 68 -35.26 26.66 26.96
CA ASP A 68 -35.49 27.94 26.28
C ASP A 68 -36.47 27.78 25.11
N ILE A 69 -36.38 26.67 24.37
CA ILE A 69 -37.29 26.34 23.28
C ILE A 69 -38.71 26.06 23.81
N LEU A 70 -38.83 25.28 24.89
CA LEU A 70 -40.12 25.01 25.53
C LEU A 70 -40.77 26.29 26.08
N ALA A 71 -39.98 27.23 26.62
CA ALA A 71 -40.49 28.52 27.09
C ALA A 71 -41.04 29.40 25.95
N MET A 72 -40.65 29.13 24.70
CA MET A 72 -41.19 29.82 23.52
C MET A 72 -42.53 29.22 23.06
N LYS A 73 -42.90 28.01 23.49
CA LYS A 73 -44.15 27.31 23.09
C LYS A 73 -45.37 28.21 23.33
N GLY A 74 -46.18 28.41 22.29
CA GLY A 74 -47.39 29.24 22.36
C GLY A 74 -47.15 30.75 22.39
N THR A 75 -45.91 31.20 22.17
CA THR A 75 -45.56 32.63 22.08
C THR A 75 -45.15 32.99 20.64
N PRO A 76 -45.26 34.27 20.21
CA PRO A 76 -44.74 34.71 18.91
C PRO A 76 -43.24 34.49 18.71
N ALA A 77 -42.49 34.21 19.79
CA ALA A 77 -41.07 33.92 19.72
C ALA A 77 -40.79 32.56 19.04
N ILE A 78 -41.73 31.59 19.10
CA ILE A 78 -41.53 30.29 18.44
C ILE A 78 -41.56 30.42 16.91
N ASP A 79 -42.46 31.23 16.35
CA ASP A 79 -42.53 31.48 14.91
C ASP A 79 -41.26 32.17 14.40
N LYS A 80 -40.71 33.07 15.22
CA LYS A 80 -39.44 33.75 14.94
C LYS A 80 -38.24 32.80 15.03
N PHE A 81 -38.30 31.79 15.90
CA PHE A 81 -37.29 30.74 15.98
C PHE A 81 -37.40 29.78 14.77
N LEU A 82 -38.59 29.24 14.51
CA LEU A 82 -38.88 28.33 13.40
C LEU A 82 -38.59 28.95 12.03
N SER A 83 -38.79 30.26 11.86
CA SER A 83 -38.47 30.95 10.60
C SER A 83 -36.97 30.90 10.24
N LYS A 84 -36.08 30.75 11.23
CA LYS A 84 -34.62 30.62 11.05
C LYS A 84 -34.16 29.18 10.82
N VAL A 85 -35.05 28.20 10.97
CA VAL A 85 -34.74 26.79 10.74
C VAL A 85 -35.24 26.36 9.35
N PRO A 86 -34.48 25.52 8.61
CA PRO A 86 -34.93 24.98 7.33
C PRO A 86 -36.33 24.37 7.40
N GLN A 87 -37.13 24.61 6.36
CA GLN A 87 -38.55 24.23 6.32
C GLN A 87 -38.78 22.73 6.54
N PHE A 88 -37.84 21.87 6.13
CA PHE A 88 -37.92 20.42 6.34
C PHE A 88 -37.73 19.98 7.80
N LEU A 89 -37.15 20.83 8.65
CA LEU A 89 -36.93 20.56 10.08
C LEU A 89 -38.03 21.14 10.98
N ARG A 90 -38.88 22.05 10.47
CA ARG A 90 -39.94 22.67 11.26
C ARG A 90 -40.95 21.65 11.81
N PRO A 91 -41.43 20.67 11.01
CA PRO A 91 -42.34 19.65 11.54
C PRO A 91 -41.70 18.83 12.67
N TYR A 92 -40.39 18.56 12.58
CA TYR A 92 -39.62 17.84 13.60
C TYR A 92 -39.47 18.66 14.90
N ILE A 93 -39.30 19.99 14.79
CA ILE A 93 -39.24 20.88 15.96
C ILE A 93 -40.60 21.01 16.62
N GLU A 94 -41.64 21.26 15.84
CA GLU A 94 -43.02 21.42 16.34
C GLU A 94 -43.48 20.16 17.05
N SER A 95 -43.09 19.00 16.54
CA SER A 95 -43.41 17.70 17.12
C SER A 95 -42.60 17.41 18.38
N CYS A 96 -41.31 17.78 18.48
CA CYS A 96 -40.54 17.69 19.73
C CYS A 96 -41.07 18.59 20.85
N ILE A 97 -41.79 19.66 20.49
CA ILE A 97 -42.44 20.59 21.42
C ILE A 97 -43.84 20.08 21.85
N ALA A 98 -44.42 19.14 21.10
CA ALA A 98 -45.65 18.43 21.46
C ALA A 98 -45.33 17.18 22.29
N ASP A 99 -46.17 16.86 23.28
CA ASP A 99 -45.98 15.71 24.20
C ASP A 99 -46.13 14.33 23.50
N GLU A 100 -46.37 14.33 22.18
CA GLU A 100 -46.73 13.16 21.37
C GLU A 100 -45.52 12.50 20.65
N TYR A 101 -44.29 13.00 20.84
CA TYR A 101 -43.16 12.61 19.99
C TYR A 101 -42.48 11.29 20.35
N VAL A 102 -42.55 10.84 21.61
CA VAL A 102 -41.90 9.61 22.04
C VAL A 102 -42.45 8.38 21.32
N ASP A 103 -43.74 8.42 20.95
CA ASP A 103 -44.38 7.35 20.19
C ASP A 103 -44.00 7.39 18.70
N ILE A 104 -43.63 8.54 18.13
CA ILE A 104 -43.29 8.67 16.71
C ILE A 104 -41.94 8.04 16.37
N ASP A 105 -40.91 8.22 17.19
CA ASP A 105 -39.58 7.60 16.96
C ASP A 105 -39.61 6.07 17.12
N GLU A 106 -40.30 5.57 18.14
CA GLU A 106 -40.50 4.12 18.31
C GLU A 106 -41.26 3.53 17.11
N GLN A 107 -42.34 4.18 16.66
CA GLN A 107 -43.11 3.74 15.50
C GLN A 107 -42.29 3.83 14.21
N GLN A 108 -41.41 4.82 14.07
CA GLN A 108 -40.51 4.95 12.92
C GLN A 108 -39.45 3.84 12.89
N LYS A 109 -38.84 3.51 14.03
CA LYS A 109 -37.90 2.38 14.14
C LYS A 109 -38.60 1.04 13.92
N LYS A 110 -39.80 0.86 14.49
CA LYS A 110 -40.66 -0.28 14.24
C LYS A 110 -40.97 -0.43 12.75
N LYS A 111 -41.34 0.66 12.06
CA LYS A 111 -41.60 0.65 10.62
C LYS A 111 -40.35 0.24 9.82
N GLN A 112 -39.19 0.83 10.10
CA GLN A 112 -37.94 0.46 9.43
C GLN A 112 -37.58 -1.01 9.62
N LEU A 113 -37.81 -1.55 10.82
CA LEU A 113 -37.60 -2.96 11.13
C LEU A 113 -38.58 -3.85 10.37
N VAL A 114 -39.87 -3.52 10.39
CA VAL A 114 -40.92 -4.27 9.66
C VAL A 114 -40.70 -4.24 8.15
N ASP A 115 -40.32 -3.10 7.58
CA ASP A 115 -40.01 -2.97 6.14
C ASP A 115 -38.85 -3.91 5.73
N LYS A 116 -37.86 -4.09 6.62
CA LYS A 116 -36.78 -5.07 6.40
C LYS A 116 -37.23 -6.50 6.63
N LEU A 117 -37.96 -6.76 7.72
CA LEU A 117 -38.43 -8.11 8.07
C LEU A 117 -39.38 -8.66 7.01
N SER A 118 -40.32 -7.87 6.54
CA SER A 118 -41.30 -8.25 5.50
C SER A 118 -40.64 -8.67 4.18
N SER A 119 -39.44 -8.17 3.89
CA SER A 119 -38.67 -8.59 2.70
C SER A 119 -38.09 -10.02 2.80
N ILE A 120 -38.02 -10.57 4.02
CA ILE A 120 -37.49 -11.91 4.33
C ILE A 120 -38.63 -12.84 4.76
N TYR A 121 -39.56 -12.31 5.56
CA TYR A 121 -40.72 -12.97 6.15
C TYR A 121 -41.98 -12.19 5.77
N PRO A 122 -42.56 -12.45 4.58
CA PRO A 122 -43.69 -11.69 4.04
C PRO A 122 -44.93 -11.64 4.95
N GLU A 123 -45.04 -12.58 5.89
CA GLU A 123 -46.08 -12.64 6.91
C GLU A 123 -45.96 -11.56 8.00
N VAL A 124 -44.81 -10.90 8.13
CA VAL A 124 -44.60 -9.82 9.11
C VAL A 124 -45.12 -8.50 8.53
N THR A 125 -46.08 -7.87 9.20
CA THR A 125 -46.67 -6.60 8.79
C THR A 125 -46.75 -5.63 9.95
N MET A 126 -46.96 -4.33 9.66
CA MET A 126 -47.12 -3.33 10.71
C MET A 126 -48.32 -3.61 11.63
N SER A 127 -49.36 -4.27 11.11
CA SER A 127 -50.59 -4.55 11.86
C SER A 127 -50.49 -5.75 12.79
N ASN A 128 -49.64 -6.74 12.49
CA ASN A 128 -49.47 -7.93 13.33
C ASN A 128 -48.18 -7.93 14.16
N PHE A 129 -47.27 -6.97 13.94
CA PHE A 129 -45.97 -6.96 14.60
C PHE A 129 -46.05 -6.92 16.14
N ASP A 130 -46.98 -6.16 16.72
CA ASP A 130 -47.09 -6.08 18.20
C ASP A 130 -47.57 -7.41 18.81
N GLU A 131 -48.44 -8.12 18.10
CA GLU A 131 -48.91 -9.45 18.50
C GLU A 131 -47.80 -10.51 18.37
N LEU A 132 -47.03 -10.45 17.26
CA LEU A 132 -45.84 -11.26 17.08
C LEU A 132 -44.81 -10.97 18.19
N TYR A 133 -44.59 -9.71 18.53
CA TYR A 133 -43.67 -9.34 19.60
C TYR A 133 -44.12 -9.83 20.98
N ALA A 134 -45.43 -9.75 21.28
CA ALA A 134 -46.00 -10.26 22.53
C ALA A 134 -45.85 -11.79 22.66
N ASN A 135 -45.95 -12.52 21.54
CA ASN A 135 -45.82 -13.99 21.47
C ASN A 135 -44.45 -14.45 20.95
N ARG A 136 -43.41 -13.62 21.08
CA ARG A 136 -42.09 -13.80 20.44
C ARG A 136 -41.41 -15.14 20.70
N ALA A 137 -41.71 -15.79 21.83
CA ALA A 137 -41.10 -17.07 22.21
C ALA A 137 -41.40 -18.23 21.24
N ASN A 138 -42.42 -18.12 20.39
CA ASN A 138 -42.85 -19.20 19.47
C ASN A 138 -43.01 -18.74 18.02
N ASN A 139 -42.31 -17.68 17.59
CA ASN A 139 -42.40 -17.19 16.22
C ASN A 139 -41.05 -16.73 15.66
N VAL A 140 -41.09 -16.13 14.47
CA VAL A 140 -39.92 -15.65 13.72
C VAL A 140 -39.00 -14.71 14.53
N LEU A 141 -39.52 -13.98 15.52
CA LEU A 141 -38.73 -13.09 16.37
C LEU A 141 -37.84 -13.85 17.35
N CYS A 142 -38.18 -15.08 17.75
CA CYS A 142 -37.30 -15.93 18.57
C CYS A 142 -35.97 -16.23 17.86
N ASN A 143 -36.02 -16.48 16.55
CA ASN A 143 -34.81 -16.68 15.75
C ASN A 143 -33.95 -15.42 15.69
N LEU A 144 -34.58 -14.23 15.63
CA LEU A 144 -33.85 -12.96 15.67
C LEU A 144 -33.21 -12.70 17.02
N ASP A 145 -33.84 -13.08 18.13
CA ASP A 145 -33.26 -12.97 19.47
C ASP A 145 -31.97 -13.80 19.58
N SER A 146 -32.01 -15.08 19.15
CA SER A 146 -30.82 -15.94 19.13
C SER A 146 -29.73 -15.41 18.19
N MET A 147 -30.09 -14.96 16.99
CA MET A 147 -29.14 -14.38 16.04
C MET A 147 -28.53 -13.07 16.55
N LEU A 148 -29.30 -12.25 17.28
CA LEU A 148 -28.82 -11.02 17.89
C LEU A 148 -27.84 -11.33 19.03
N GLU A 149 -28.10 -12.34 19.84
CA GLU A 149 -27.18 -12.80 20.89
C GLU A 149 -25.84 -13.27 20.29
N ASP A 150 -25.88 -14.14 19.28
CA ASP A 150 -24.68 -14.60 18.56
C ASP A 150 -23.92 -13.43 17.93
N PHE A 151 -24.64 -12.47 17.32
CA PHE A 151 -24.04 -11.27 16.76
C PHE A 151 -23.39 -10.38 17.83
N CYS A 152 -24.03 -10.18 18.97
CA CYS A 152 -23.48 -9.42 20.09
C CYS A 152 -22.22 -10.10 20.65
N ASN A 153 -22.25 -11.42 20.82
CA ASN A 153 -21.09 -12.21 21.25
C ASN A 153 -19.93 -12.10 20.26
N MET A 154 -20.21 -12.27 18.96
CA MET A 154 -19.21 -12.13 17.90
C MET A 154 -18.61 -10.73 17.85
N LYS A 155 -19.45 -9.69 17.95
CA LYS A 155 -19.00 -8.30 18.01
C LYS A 155 -18.12 -8.03 19.23
N HIS A 156 -18.47 -8.60 20.39
CA HIS A 156 -17.66 -8.48 21.60
C HIS A 156 -16.30 -9.18 21.44
N SER A 157 -16.27 -10.43 20.97
CA SER A 157 -15.03 -11.15 20.69
C SER A 157 -14.15 -10.41 19.69
N PHE A 158 -14.72 -9.92 18.59
CA PHE A 158 -14.00 -9.11 17.61
C PHE A 158 -13.42 -7.83 18.23
N LEU A 159 -14.17 -7.13 19.08
CA LEU A 159 -13.68 -5.94 19.75
C LEU A 159 -12.51 -6.25 20.71
N GLU A 160 -12.56 -7.35 21.45
CA GLU A 160 -11.45 -7.76 22.31
C GLU A 160 -10.21 -8.18 21.49
N GLU A 161 -10.38 -8.82 20.33
CA GLU A 161 -9.28 -9.13 19.40
C GLU A 161 -8.66 -7.87 18.77
N VAL A 162 -9.48 -6.86 18.46
CA VAL A 162 -9.02 -5.62 17.82
C VAL A 162 -8.50 -4.59 18.82
N LYS A 163 -8.88 -4.68 20.10
CA LYS A 163 -8.42 -3.80 21.17
C LYS A 163 -6.90 -3.58 21.22
N PRO A 164 -6.04 -4.62 21.16
CA PRO A 164 -4.59 -4.42 21.09
C PRO A 164 -4.12 -3.73 19.79
N LEU A 165 -4.92 -3.76 18.73
CA LEU A 165 -4.64 -3.13 17.44
C LEU A 165 -5.13 -1.67 17.36
N LEU A 166 -5.88 -1.17 18.35
CA LEU A 166 -6.42 0.20 18.33
C LEU A 166 -5.35 1.27 18.08
N PRO A 167 -4.15 1.25 18.72
CA PRO A 167 -3.11 2.23 18.44
C PRO A 167 -2.65 2.21 16.98
N TYR A 168 -2.55 1.02 16.38
CA TYR A 168 -2.20 0.86 14.97
C TYR A 168 -3.31 1.38 14.05
N LEU A 169 -4.58 1.12 14.38
CA LEU A 169 -5.72 1.63 13.61
C LEU A 169 -5.79 3.17 13.66
N GLU A 170 -5.54 3.77 14.83
CA GLU A 170 -5.44 5.23 14.99
C GLU A 170 -4.29 5.81 14.17
N TYR A 171 -3.13 5.15 14.17
CA TYR A 171 -2.00 5.50 13.32
C TYR A 171 -2.38 5.47 11.83
N CYS A 172 -2.99 4.37 11.35
CA CYS A 172 -3.43 4.27 9.96
C CYS A 172 -4.43 5.37 9.56
N GLN A 173 -5.33 5.77 10.47
CA GLN A 173 -6.26 6.88 10.23
C GLN A 173 -5.53 8.22 10.10
N LYS A 174 -4.52 8.48 10.95
CA LYS A 174 -3.69 9.68 10.87
C LYS A 174 -2.90 9.72 9.56
N CYS A 175 -2.28 8.61 9.17
CA CYS A 175 -1.57 8.50 7.90
C CYS A 175 -2.49 8.76 6.70
N LYS A 176 -3.68 8.16 6.67
CA LYS A 176 -4.65 8.39 5.59
C LYS A 176 -5.13 9.84 5.52
N ALA A 177 -5.36 10.47 6.67
CA ALA A 177 -5.73 11.89 6.72
C ALA A 177 -4.61 12.78 6.17
N LEU A 178 -3.36 12.48 6.52
CA LEU A 178 -2.17 13.17 6.02
C LEU A 178 -2.00 13.00 4.51
N GLU A 179 -2.12 11.78 3.99
CA GLU A 179 -2.08 11.49 2.54
C GLU A 179 -3.14 12.33 1.80
N THR A 180 -4.38 12.32 2.32
CA THR A 180 -5.49 13.08 1.72
C THR A 180 -5.19 14.58 1.72
N GLU A 181 -4.65 15.13 2.82
CA GLU A 181 -4.32 16.55 2.93
C GLU A 181 -3.23 16.98 1.92
N ILE A 182 -2.18 16.17 1.77
CA ILE A 182 -1.07 16.45 0.85
C ILE A 182 -1.54 16.34 -0.61
N ASP A 183 -2.32 15.30 -0.95
CA ASP A 183 -2.90 15.14 -2.28
C ASP A 183 -3.84 16.31 -2.64
N GLU A 184 -4.69 16.73 -1.69
CA GLU A 184 -5.61 17.86 -1.86
C GLU A 184 -4.86 19.17 -2.10
N LYS A 185 -3.81 19.45 -1.31
CA LYS A 185 -2.95 20.64 -1.48
C LYS A 185 -2.21 20.60 -2.82
N THR A 186 -1.66 19.46 -3.18
CA THR A 186 -0.91 19.28 -4.44
C THR A 186 -1.81 19.48 -5.65
N LEU A 187 -3.01 18.86 -5.64
CA LEU A 187 -3.99 19.05 -6.71
C LEU A 187 -4.42 20.52 -6.83
N ALA A 188 -4.66 21.20 -5.71
CA ALA A 188 -5.01 22.62 -5.73
C ALA A 188 -3.89 23.49 -6.34
N ASN A 189 -2.62 23.21 -6.01
CA ASN A 189 -1.48 23.91 -6.61
C ASN A 189 -1.38 23.67 -8.13
N ILE A 190 -1.62 22.44 -8.59
CA ILE A 190 -1.71 22.12 -10.02
C ILE A 190 -2.82 22.95 -10.65
N ILE A 191 -4.03 22.92 -10.10
CA ILE A 191 -5.19 23.67 -10.63
C ILE A 191 -4.86 25.16 -10.76
N LEU A 192 -4.26 25.77 -9.72
CA LEU A 192 -3.89 27.18 -9.73
C LEU A 192 -2.84 27.53 -10.80
N SER A 193 -1.97 26.59 -11.18
CA SER A 193 -1.01 26.80 -12.30
C SER A 193 -1.70 26.89 -13.67
N PHE A 194 -2.96 26.47 -13.77
CA PHE A 194 -3.79 26.54 -14.97
C PHE A 194 -5.04 27.42 -14.76
N GLN A 195 -5.00 28.37 -13.81
CA GLN A 195 -6.14 29.22 -13.45
C GLN A 195 -6.79 29.95 -14.65
N ASP A 196 -6.03 30.24 -15.69
CA ASP A 196 -6.50 30.92 -16.91
C ASP A 196 -7.52 30.10 -17.71
N LEU A 197 -7.61 28.78 -17.46
CA LEU A 197 -8.57 27.88 -18.11
C LEU A 197 -9.93 27.84 -17.42
N MET A 198 -10.09 28.54 -16.30
CA MET A 198 -11.23 28.39 -15.40
C MET A 198 -11.95 29.72 -15.14
N PRO A 199 -13.26 29.69 -14.84
CA PRO A 199 -13.98 30.86 -14.39
C PRO A 199 -13.36 31.44 -13.11
N GLN A 200 -13.21 32.76 -13.05
CA GLN A 200 -12.69 33.45 -11.86
C GLN A 200 -13.47 33.11 -10.59
N GLU A 201 -14.78 32.88 -10.69
CA GLU A 201 -15.62 32.45 -9.56
C GLU A 201 -15.16 31.11 -8.96
N GLU A 202 -14.83 30.12 -9.78
CA GLU A 202 -14.32 28.82 -9.32
C GLU A 202 -12.93 28.96 -8.68
N ILE A 203 -12.07 29.84 -9.24
CA ILE A 203 -10.73 30.12 -8.71
C ILE A 203 -10.79 30.82 -7.34
N GLU A 204 -11.64 31.83 -7.19
CA GLU A 204 -11.78 32.54 -5.92
C GLU A 204 -12.42 31.64 -4.86
N GLU A 205 -13.38 30.79 -5.23
CA GLU A 205 -13.91 29.77 -4.33
C GLU A 205 -12.85 28.73 -3.93
N LEU A 206 -11.99 28.28 -4.85
CA LEU A 206 -10.86 27.40 -4.53
C LEU A 206 -9.87 28.03 -3.54
N LYS A 207 -9.45 29.28 -3.79
CA LYS A 207 -8.56 30.04 -2.88
C LYS A 207 -9.19 30.25 -1.50
N LYS A 208 -10.50 30.49 -1.44
CA LYS A 208 -11.25 30.58 -0.18
C LYS A 208 -11.29 29.25 0.56
N ARG A 209 -11.43 28.12 -0.15
CA ARG A 209 -11.36 26.79 0.48
C ARG A 209 -9.96 26.51 1.04
N LEU A 210 -8.89 26.84 0.30
CA LEU A 210 -7.48 26.73 0.73
C LEU A 210 -7.17 27.52 1.99
N SER A 211 -7.66 28.75 2.11
CA SER A 211 -7.42 29.58 3.30
C SER A 211 -8.20 29.14 4.55
N SER A 212 -9.22 28.29 4.40
CA SER A 212 -10.14 27.94 5.49
C SER A 212 -9.69 26.81 6.42
N ASN A 213 -8.56 26.13 6.14
CA ASN A 213 -8.07 24.94 6.86
C ASN A 213 -9.12 23.82 7.07
N LYS A 214 -10.20 23.82 6.27
CA LYS A 214 -11.19 22.74 6.23
C LYS A 214 -10.78 21.74 5.15
N LYS A 215 -11.21 20.48 5.32
CA LYS A 215 -11.06 19.39 4.33
C LYS A 215 -11.42 19.90 2.94
N MET A 216 -10.50 19.76 1.98
CA MET A 216 -10.67 20.31 0.64
C MET A 216 -11.66 19.45 -0.13
N SER A 217 -12.76 20.05 -0.55
CA SER A 217 -13.65 19.41 -1.51
C SER A 217 -13.54 20.16 -2.83
N PHE A 218 -13.29 19.43 -3.91
CA PHE A 218 -13.38 19.95 -5.27
C PHE A 218 -14.78 19.80 -5.86
N TYR A 219 -15.71 19.19 -5.11
CA TYR A 219 -17.10 19.05 -5.56
C TYR A 219 -17.79 20.40 -5.70
N GLY A 220 -18.60 20.52 -6.75
CA GLY A 220 -19.35 21.74 -7.07
C GLY A 220 -18.53 22.78 -7.82
N LEU A 221 -17.36 22.41 -8.35
CA LEU A 221 -16.51 23.23 -9.22
C LEU A 221 -16.43 22.53 -10.59
N PRO A 222 -17.46 22.68 -11.45
CA PRO A 222 -17.65 21.82 -12.62
C PRO A 222 -16.54 21.95 -13.67
N THR A 223 -15.91 23.12 -13.80
CA THR A 223 -14.78 23.29 -14.72
C THR A 223 -13.55 22.57 -14.17
N ILE A 224 -13.23 22.76 -12.90
CA ILE A 224 -12.15 22.04 -12.21
C ILE A 224 -12.36 20.52 -12.30
N GLU A 225 -13.55 20.02 -11.98
CA GLU A 225 -13.87 18.59 -12.03
C GLU A 225 -13.68 18.00 -13.44
N SER A 226 -14.02 18.77 -14.46
CA SER A 226 -13.89 18.37 -15.87
C SER A 226 -12.43 18.25 -16.32
N TYR A 227 -11.55 19.13 -15.86
CA TYR A 227 -10.15 19.18 -16.30
C TYR A 227 -9.21 18.36 -15.39
N PHE A 228 -9.47 18.35 -14.08
CA PHE A 228 -8.54 17.85 -13.07
C PHE A 228 -9.10 16.72 -12.22
N SER A 229 -10.38 16.35 -12.36
CA SER A 229 -11.07 15.44 -11.44
C SER A 229 -11.16 16.00 -10.01
N THR A 230 -11.70 15.21 -9.09
CA THR A 230 -11.86 15.57 -7.67
C THR A 230 -10.72 15.09 -6.78
N SER A 231 -9.73 14.41 -7.33
CA SER A 231 -8.58 13.84 -6.60
C SER A 231 -7.40 13.65 -7.54
N LEU A 232 -6.19 13.72 -7.00
CA LEU A 232 -4.95 13.43 -7.70
C LEU A 232 -4.87 11.96 -8.12
N SER A 233 -5.46 11.05 -7.33
CA SER A 233 -5.44 9.60 -7.60
C SER A 233 -6.41 9.18 -8.71
N TYR A 234 -7.42 10.00 -9.03
CA TYR A 234 -8.36 9.69 -10.11
C TYR A 234 -7.83 10.13 -11.47
N ILE A 235 -8.10 9.33 -12.50
CA ILE A 235 -7.80 9.70 -13.88
C ILE A 235 -8.59 10.95 -14.24
N SER A 236 -7.93 11.92 -14.87
CA SER A 236 -8.62 13.12 -15.35
C SER A 236 -9.63 12.74 -16.45
N PRO A 237 -10.88 13.25 -16.40
CA PRO A 237 -11.86 12.99 -17.45
C PRO A 237 -11.40 13.40 -18.87
N MET A 238 -10.51 14.40 -18.97
CA MET A 238 -9.99 14.88 -20.26
C MET A 238 -8.82 14.04 -20.81
N SER A 239 -8.29 13.08 -20.04
CA SER A 239 -7.14 12.26 -20.44
C SER A 239 -7.35 11.49 -21.75
N CYS A 240 -8.61 11.15 -22.07
CA CYS A 240 -9.00 10.51 -23.32
C CYS A 240 -8.80 11.37 -24.58
N PHE A 241 -8.40 12.63 -24.45
CA PHE A 241 -8.04 13.56 -25.53
C PHE A 241 -6.54 13.87 -25.60
N SER A 242 -5.70 13.12 -24.88
CA SER A 242 -4.24 13.26 -24.92
C SER A 242 -3.65 12.87 -26.28
N SER A 243 -2.41 13.31 -26.56
CA SER A 243 -1.68 12.88 -27.77
C SER A 243 -1.54 11.36 -27.86
N GLU A 244 -1.33 10.69 -26.73
CA GLU A 244 -1.27 9.22 -26.66
C GLU A 244 -2.61 8.59 -27.07
N SER A 245 -3.72 9.11 -26.53
CA SER A 245 -5.06 8.61 -26.85
C SER A 245 -5.41 8.82 -28.33
N GLU A 246 -5.06 9.98 -28.88
CA GLU A 246 -5.20 10.27 -30.32
C GLU A 246 -4.39 9.32 -31.19
N SER A 247 -3.15 9.03 -30.80
CA SER A 247 -2.28 8.06 -31.50
C SER A 247 -2.88 6.66 -31.49
N ILE A 248 -3.40 6.21 -30.34
CA ILE A 248 -4.05 4.89 -30.20
C ILE A 248 -5.30 4.81 -31.08
N LEU A 249 -6.15 5.84 -31.08
CA LEU A 249 -7.37 5.85 -31.89
C LEU A 249 -7.10 5.84 -33.40
N ARG A 250 -5.99 6.42 -33.86
CA ARG A 250 -5.57 6.45 -35.26
C ARG A 250 -4.75 5.23 -35.69
N GLY A 251 -4.26 4.47 -34.73
CA GLY A 251 -3.40 3.31 -34.93
C GLY A 251 -4.19 2.04 -35.21
N ASP A 252 -3.81 0.95 -34.57
CA ASP A 252 -4.45 -0.35 -34.72
C ASP A 252 -5.88 -0.35 -34.12
N PRO A 253 -6.94 -0.56 -34.94
CA PRO A 253 -8.31 -0.60 -34.46
C PRO A 253 -8.62 -1.78 -33.53
N GLU A 254 -7.79 -2.85 -33.53
CA GLU A 254 -7.93 -3.99 -32.61
C GLU A 254 -7.26 -3.75 -31.25
N ASN A 255 -6.62 -2.60 -31.05
CA ASN A 255 -6.04 -2.26 -29.77
C ASN A 255 -7.13 -2.17 -28.69
N TRP A 256 -7.01 -3.00 -27.65
CA TRP A 256 -7.98 -3.08 -26.54
C TRP A 256 -8.27 -1.74 -25.85
N ARG A 257 -7.37 -0.76 -25.95
CA ARG A 257 -7.55 0.59 -25.39
C ARG A 257 -8.50 1.47 -26.20
N VAL A 258 -8.75 1.16 -27.49
CA VAL A 258 -9.61 1.96 -28.38
C VAL A 258 -11.01 2.08 -27.79
N ASP A 259 -11.63 0.96 -27.39
CA ASP A 259 -12.98 0.96 -26.83
C ASP A 259 -13.04 1.69 -25.48
N SER A 260 -12.00 1.56 -24.66
CA SER A 260 -11.89 2.31 -23.40
C SER A 260 -11.86 3.82 -23.65
N ILE A 261 -11.04 4.28 -24.59
CA ILE A 261 -10.92 5.71 -24.93
C ILE A 261 -12.26 6.24 -25.46
N LYS A 262 -12.93 5.50 -26.36
CA LYS A 262 -14.25 5.87 -26.88
C LYS A 262 -15.28 5.98 -25.75
N HIS A 263 -15.31 5.01 -24.84
CA HIS A 263 -16.22 5.02 -23.69
C HIS A 263 -15.96 6.21 -22.75
N ASP A 264 -14.70 6.54 -22.50
CA ASP A 264 -14.33 7.68 -21.66
C ASP A 264 -14.72 9.02 -22.31
N ARG A 265 -14.59 9.14 -23.64
CA ARG A 265 -15.08 10.31 -24.38
C ARG A 265 -16.60 10.45 -24.30
N ILE A 266 -17.35 9.37 -24.46
CA ILE A 266 -18.81 9.38 -24.26
C ILE A 266 -19.15 9.87 -22.85
N ARG A 267 -18.47 9.34 -21.83
CA ARG A 267 -18.66 9.75 -20.44
C ARG A 267 -18.36 11.24 -20.22
N TYR A 268 -17.30 11.76 -20.86
CA TYR A 268 -16.96 13.18 -20.83
C TYR A 268 -18.09 14.04 -21.41
N PHE A 269 -18.60 13.72 -22.61
CA PHE A 269 -19.70 14.47 -23.22
C PHE A 269 -21.02 14.37 -22.44
N ASN A 270 -21.33 13.19 -21.88
CA ASN A 270 -22.49 13.00 -21.02
C ASN A 270 -22.42 13.91 -19.78
N LYS A 271 -21.24 14.08 -19.16
CA LYS A 271 -21.03 15.01 -18.05
C LYS A 271 -21.20 16.49 -18.46
N LYS A 272 -20.97 16.82 -19.73
CA LYS A 272 -21.24 18.14 -20.31
C LYS A 272 -22.69 18.33 -20.75
N GLY A 273 -23.56 17.35 -20.50
CA GLY A 273 -25.00 17.42 -20.81
C GLY A 273 -25.38 16.93 -22.21
N ILE A 274 -24.43 16.39 -22.98
CA ILE A 274 -24.71 15.82 -24.31
C ILE A 274 -24.83 14.31 -24.17
N ASN A 275 -26.04 13.77 -24.22
CA ASN A 275 -26.29 12.32 -24.16
C ASN A 275 -26.92 11.83 -25.47
N LYS A 276 -26.16 11.04 -26.22
CA LYS A 276 -26.55 10.42 -27.49
C LYS A 276 -26.55 8.89 -27.44
N GLY A 277 -26.46 8.30 -26.25
CA GLY A 277 -26.40 6.85 -26.06
C GLY A 277 -24.97 6.32 -25.96
N THR A 278 -24.73 5.09 -26.43
CA THR A 278 -23.47 4.36 -26.21
C THR A 278 -22.60 4.23 -27.46
N ASN A 279 -23.07 4.70 -28.61
CA ASN A 279 -22.32 4.65 -29.85
C ASN A 279 -21.45 5.91 -30.00
N TYR A 280 -20.13 5.73 -30.10
CA TYR A 280 -19.18 6.86 -30.15
C TYR A 280 -19.29 7.68 -31.44
N ASP A 281 -19.68 7.07 -32.56
CA ASP A 281 -19.75 7.74 -33.85
C ASP A 281 -20.80 8.87 -33.86
N ASP A 282 -21.83 8.76 -33.01
CA ASP A 282 -22.86 9.79 -32.82
C ASP A 282 -22.32 11.06 -32.13
N TYR A 283 -21.22 10.92 -31.39
CA TYR A 283 -20.50 12.01 -30.73
C TYR A 283 -19.39 12.57 -31.62
N ALA A 284 -18.62 11.71 -32.31
CA ALA A 284 -17.47 12.12 -33.12
C ALA A 284 -17.84 13.11 -34.25
N ASN A 285 -19.02 12.94 -34.84
CA ASN A 285 -19.51 13.74 -35.96
C ASN A 285 -20.36 14.96 -35.52
N ASP A 286 -20.54 15.18 -34.22
CA ASP A 286 -21.40 16.25 -33.71
C ASP A 286 -20.62 17.54 -33.47
N LEU A 287 -21.10 18.65 -34.04
CA LEU A 287 -20.46 19.96 -33.91
C LEU A 287 -20.41 20.47 -32.46
N ASN A 288 -21.42 20.17 -31.63
CA ASN A 288 -21.41 20.59 -30.23
C ASN A 288 -20.37 19.80 -29.43
N CYS A 289 -20.20 18.52 -29.72
CA CYS A 289 -19.14 17.70 -29.14
C CYS A 289 -17.76 18.20 -29.57
N GLN A 290 -17.56 18.48 -30.86
CA GLN A 290 -16.28 18.99 -31.37
C GLN A 290 -15.88 20.32 -30.71
N ALA A 291 -16.84 21.22 -30.45
CA ALA A 291 -16.58 22.48 -29.75
C ALA A 291 -16.20 22.31 -28.27
N LEU A 292 -16.46 21.15 -27.65
CA LEU A 292 -16.14 20.84 -26.26
C LEU A 292 -14.85 20.03 -26.08
N ILE A 293 -14.20 19.62 -27.18
CA ILE A 293 -12.93 18.91 -27.13
C ILE A 293 -11.84 19.89 -26.67
N PRO A 294 -11.13 19.59 -25.58
CA PRO A 294 -10.03 20.43 -25.12
C PRO A 294 -8.83 20.33 -26.08
N GLU A 295 -8.03 21.40 -26.14
CA GLU A 295 -6.79 21.39 -26.92
C GLU A 295 -5.82 20.33 -26.39
N THR A 296 -5.29 19.48 -27.29
CA THR A 296 -4.43 18.34 -26.93
C THR A 296 -3.17 18.79 -26.16
N ASP A 297 -2.53 19.88 -26.57
CA ASP A 297 -1.34 20.41 -25.88
C ASP A 297 -1.64 20.82 -24.42
N VAL A 298 -2.85 21.32 -24.17
CA VAL A 298 -3.30 21.69 -22.82
C VAL A 298 -3.56 20.43 -22.00
N VAL A 299 -4.21 19.42 -22.60
CA VAL A 299 -4.41 18.10 -21.97
C VAL A 299 -3.08 17.49 -21.54
N ASP A 300 -2.11 17.43 -22.44
CA ASP A 300 -0.83 16.79 -22.15
C ASP A 300 -0.04 17.52 -21.06
N LYS A 301 -0.04 18.87 -21.06
CA LYS A 301 0.57 19.67 -19.98
C LYS A 301 -0.08 19.41 -18.63
N ILE A 302 -1.41 19.31 -18.59
CA ILE A 302 -2.14 18.98 -17.35
C ILE A 302 -1.78 17.57 -16.88
N LEU A 303 -1.73 16.58 -17.77
CA LEU A 303 -1.36 15.21 -17.41
C LEU A 303 0.07 15.13 -16.86
N GLN A 304 1.03 15.80 -17.50
CA GLN A 304 2.42 15.88 -17.01
C GLN A 304 2.50 16.57 -15.64
N ALA A 305 1.77 17.66 -15.43
CA ALA A 305 1.73 18.34 -14.14
C ALA A 305 1.13 17.46 -13.04
N ARG A 306 0.12 16.65 -13.36
CA ARG A 306 -0.47 15.67 -12.45
C ARG A 306 0.46 14.52 -12.11
N GLU A 307 1.17 13.97 -13.10
CA GLU A 307 2.14 12.89 -12.90
C GLU A 307 3.26 13.36 -11.97
N LYS A 308 3.89 14.49 -12.30
CA LYS A 308 4.90 15.12 -11.45
C LYS A 308 4.38 15.46 -10.06
N GLY A 309 3.16 15.99 -9.97
CA GLY A 309 2.54 16.29 -8.68
C GLY A 309 2.26 15.02 -7.86
N LYS A 310 1.90 13.91 -8.49
CA LYS A 310 1.70 12.63 -7.80
C LYS A 310 3.01 12.10 -7.21
N GLU A 311 4.10 12.17 -7.97
CA GLU A 311 5.44 11.82 -7.46
C GLU A 311 5.80 12.70 -6.25
N GLN A 312 5.65 14.02 -6.39
CA GLN A 312 5.94 14.98 -5.30
C GLN A 312 5.08 14.75 -4.06
N SER A 313 3.78 14.55 -4.24
CA SER A 313 2.84 14.24 -3.15
C SER A 313 3.24 12.96 -2.43
N THR A 314 3.63 11.92 -3.17
CA THR A 314 4.05 10.63 -2.61
C THR A 314 5.33 10.79 -1.77
N MET A 315 6.32 11.52 -2.29
CA MET A 315 7.55 11.82 -1.55
C MET A 315 7.29 12.66 -0.29
N GLU A 316 6.47 13.72 -0.41
CA GLU A 316 6.09 14.57 0.73
C GLU A 316 5.31 13.79 1.79
N TYR A 317 4.43 12.88 1.38
CA TYR A 317 3.69 12.00 2.27
C TYR A 317 4.62 11.14 3.11
N TYR A 318 5.54 10.38 2.49
CA TYR A 318 6.49 9.55 3.23
C TYR A 318 7.38 10.37 4.15
N ARG A 319 7.89 11.52 3.68
CA ARG A 319 8.70 12.44 4.50
C ARG A 319 7.92 13.04 5.68
N SER A 320 6.60 13.10 5.57
CA SER A 320 5.71 13.66 6.58
C SER A 320 5.27 12.64 7.64
N LEU A 321 5.48 11.34 7.40
CA LEU A 321 5.15 10.29 8.36
C LEU A 321 5.92 10.48 9.68
N PRO A 322 5.26 10.33 10.85
CA PRO A 322 5.91 10.46 12.14
C PRO A 322 7.11 9.52 12.29
N ASP A 323 6.95 8.25 11.90
CA ASP A 323 8.00 7.24 12.05
C ASP A 323 9.18 7.51 11.13
N TYR A 324 8.94 8.04 9.93
CA TYR A 324 10.04 8.44 9.04
C TYR A 324 10.92 9.50 9.68
N LYS A 325 10.29 10.55 10.24
CA LYS A 325 11.00 11.64 10.93
C LYS A 325 11.76 11.11 12.14
N GLU A 326 11.13 10.29 12.97
CA GLU A 326 11.75 9.70 14.15
C GLU A 326 12.94 8.80 13.78
N ILE A 327 12.78 7.91 12.81
CA ILE A 327 13.87 7.02 12.36
C ILE A 327 15.02 7.84 11.78
N ARG A 328 14.72 8.84 10.95
CA ARG A 328 15.73 9.72 10.37
C ARG A 328 16.49 10.50 11.45
N GLU A 329 15.81 11.06 12.44
CA GLU A 329 16.43 11.75 13.58
C GLU A 329 17.34 10.80 14.37
N ARG A 330 16.88 9.57 14.62
CA ARG A 330 17.69 8.54 15.29
C ARG A 330 18.94 8.19 14.50
N ILE A 331 18.85 8.03 13.18
CA ILE A 331 20.00 7.76 12.31
C ILE A 331 20.99 8.93 12.38
N ILE A 332 20.52 10.17 12.18
CA ILE A 332 21.36 11.37 12.22
C ILE A 332 22.04 11.53 13.58
N SER A 333 21.36 11.19 14.68
CA SER A 333 21.94 11.25 16.03
C SER A 333 23.14 10.31 16.25
N ARG A 334 23.33 9.32 15.37
CA ARG A 334 24.51 8.44 15.36
C ARG A 334 25.70 9.02 14.60
N ASN A 335 25.58 10.25 14.08
CA ASN A 335 26.61 10.96 13.33
C ASN A 335 27.23 10.10 12.20
N PRO A 336 26.42 9.60 11.25
CA PRO A 336 26.95 8.91 10.08
C PRO A 336 27.86 9.85 9.29
N VAL A 337 28.96 9.31 8.73
CA VAL A 337 29.90 10.09 7.92
C VAL A 337 29.41 10.30 6.49
N SER A 338 28.67 9.33 5.94
CA SER A 338 27.98 9.51 4.66
C SER A 338 26.53 9.95 4.87
N ASP A 339 26.10 10.94 4.09
CA ASP A 339 24.71 11.38 3.98
C ASP A 339 23.83 10.35 3.24
N ASP A 340 24.46 9.40 2.55
CA ASP A 340 23.82 8.25 1.92
C ASP A 340 23.76 7.07 2.90
N TYR A 341 22.92 7.18 3.92
CA TYR A 341 22.66 6.09 4.88
C TYR A 341 21.52 5.15 4.43
N GLY A 342 21.02 5.31 3.20
CA GLY A 342 20.01 4.42 2.60
C GLY A 342 18.61 4.48 3.17
N TRP A 343 18.30 5.47 4.03
CA TRP A 343 16.94 5.70 4.55
C TRP A 343 16.34 6.97 3.95
N ASP A 344 15.45 6.80 2.99
CA ASP A 344 14.75 7.86 2.26
C ASP A 344 13.28 7.48 1.99
N GLU A 345 12.54 8.35 1.31
CA GLU A 345 11.17 8.05 0.89
C GLU A 345 11.06 6.82 -0.04
N ASN A 346 12.06 6.58 -0.89
CA ASN A 346 12.08 5.45 -1.82
C ASN A 346 12.14 4.11 -1.08
N THR A 347 12.62 4.10 0.16
CA THR A 347 12.62 2.92 1.02
C THR A 347 11.22 2.37 1.28
N TYR A 348 10.17 3.21 1.24
CA TYR A 348 8.78 2.76 1.35
C TYR A 348 8.23 2.19 0.03
N GLU A 349 8.64 2.76 -1.09
CA GLU A 349 8.18 2.34 -2.43
C GLU A 349 8.84 1.03 -2.85
N ASN A 350 10.15 0.92 -2.62
CA ASN A 350 10.92 -0.24 -2.98
C ASN A 350 10.70 -1.36 -1.96
N THR A 351 10.38 -2.56 -2.44
CA THR A 351 10.29 -3.77 -1.61
C THR A 351 11.69 -4.29 -1.27
N LEU A 352 12.56 -3.43 -0.75
CA LEU A 352 13.96 -3.76 -0.51
C LEU A 352 14.13 -4.21 0.95
N MET A 353 14.74 -5.38 1.13
CA MET A 353 15.54 -5.66 2.32
C MET A 353 16.99 -5.45 1.91
N CYS A 354 17.75 -4.72 2.71
CA CYS A 354 19.15 -4.42 2.39
C CYS A 354 19.94 -4.00 3.63
N VAL A 355 21.25 -3.99 3.46
CA VAL A 355 22.19 -3.36 4.38
C VAL A 355 22.87 -2.18 3.69
N CYS A 356 22.74 -1.00 4.29
CA CYS A 356 23.42 0.21 3.85
C CYS A 356 24.64 0.46 4.75
N PRO A 357 25.88 0.31 4.26
CA PRO A 357 27.05 0.52 5.07
C PRO A 357 27.23 2.01 5.38
N ASN A 358 27.71 2.32 6.59
CA ASN A 358 28.17 3.65 6.96
C ASN A 358 29.27 3.53 8.03
N ILE A 359 29.85 4.65 8.44
CA ILE A 359 30.74 4.74 9.59
C ILE A 359 30.32 5.89 10.50
N THR A 360 30.70 5.80 11.77
CA THR A 360 30.62 6.90 12.75
C THR A 360 31.99 7.11 13.37
N LYS A 361 32.21 8.30 13.93
CA LYS A 361 33.47 8.68 14.58
C LYS A 361 33.20 9.16 15.99
N ASP A 362 33.96 8.62 16.93
CA ASP A 362 33.99 9.08 18.32
C ASP A 362 35.44 9.16 18.85
N GLU A 363 35.58 9.37 20.15
CA GLU A 363 36.88 9.47 20.83
C GLU A 363 37.73 8.18 20.75
N ASN A 364 37.11 7.03 20.50
CA ASN A 364 37.75 5.71 20.39
C ASN A 364 38.09 5.34 18.94
N GLY A 365 37.70 6.16 17.96
CA GLY A 365 38.09 6.06 16.57
C GLY A 365 36.92 5.95 15.60
N THR A 366 37.18 5.31 14.46
CA THR A 366 36.17 5.11 13.40
C THR A 366 35.53 3.73 13.57
N HIS A 367 34.20 3.70 13.62
CA HIS A 367 33.41 2.49 13.81
C HIS A 367 32.44 2.29 12.65
N LEU A 368 32.20 1.02 12.28
CA LEU A 368 31.15 0.68 11.33
C LEU A 368 29.76 1.00 11.93
N LEU A 369 28.90 1.58 11.11
CA LEU A 369 27.51 1.89 11.41
C LEU A 369 26.62 1.39 10.26
N PRO A 370 26.49 0.07 10.05
CA PRO A 370 25.59 -0.45 9.02
C PRO A 370 24.14 -0.22 9.44
N LEU A 371 23.32 0.27 8.51
CA LEU A 371 21.87 0.33 8.66
C LEU A 371 21.24 -0.89 7.98
N GLY A 372 20.61 -1.76 8.76
CA GLY A 372 19.81 -2.87 8.24
C GLY A 372 18.35 -2.46 8.05
N ILE A 373 17.84 -2.60 6.83
CA ILE A 373 16.46 -2.28 6.47
C ILE A 373 15.72 -3.59 6.23
N PHE A 374 14.76 -3.91 7.11
CA PHE A 374 13.99 -5.15 7.06
C PHE A 374 12.51 -4.86 6.87
N ARG A 375 11.99 -5.16 5.67
CA ARG A 375 10.58 -5.02 5.36
C ARG A 375 9.82 -6.33 5.58
N LEU A 376 8.92 -6.37 6.56
CA LEU A 376 8.10 -7.56 6.80
C LEU A 376 6.98 -7.69 5.74
N ASP A 377 7.26 -8.36 4.62
CA ASP A 377 6.25 -8.70 3.62
C ASP A 377 5.38 -9.87 4.12
N LEU A 378 4.13 -9.54 4.48
CA LEU A 378 3.17 -10.52 4.98
C LEU A 378 2.84 -11.63 3.97
N SER A 379 3.12 -11.43 2.68
CA SER A 379 2.92 -12.46 1.65
C SER A 379 4.05 -13.50 1.57
N LYS A 380 5.19 -13.23 2.23
CA LYS A 380 6.39 -14.08 2.24
C LYS A 380 6.80 -14.52 3.65
N LEU A 381 5.87 -14.53 4.61
CA LEU A 381 6.16 -14.90 6.01
C LEU A 381 6.71 -16.33 6.16
N ASP A 382 6.46 -17.21 5.20
CA ASP A 382 7.02 -18.56 5.20
C ASP A 382 8.55 -18.57 5.03
N ALA A 383 9.13 -17.62 4.28
CA ALA A 383 10.58 -17.57 4.03
C ALA A 383 11.29 -16.38 4.71
N ILE A 384 10.57 -15.56 5.48
CA ILE A 384 11.10 -14.30 6.01
C ILE A 384 12.33 -14.47 6.91
N ASP A 385 12.43 -15.59 7.65
CA ASP A 385 13.59 -15.89 8.48
C ASP A 385 14.87 -15.98 7.62
N ALA A 386 14.78 -16.64 6.45
CA ALA A 386 15.90 -16.76 5.53
C ALA A 386 16.28 -15.44 4.87
N TYR A 387 15.32 -14.57 4.55
CA TYR A 387 15.60 -13.20 4.10
C TYR A 387 16.33 -12.37 5.16
N ILE A 388 15.91 -12.47 6.43
CA ILE A 388 16.59 -11.76 7.53
C ILE A 388 18.02 -12.27 7.68
N MET A 389 18.22 -13.59 7.62
CA MET A 389 19.57 -14.17 7.70
C MET A 389 20.48 -13.73 6.55
N HIS A 390 19.93 -13.55 5.34
CA HIS A 390 20.67 -13.01 4.19
C HIS A 390 21.25 -11.63 4.49
N GLU A 391 20.42 -10.70 4.94
CA GLU A 391 20.91 -9.34 5.24
C GLU A 391 21.83 -9.33 6.47
N LEU A 392 21.58 -10.16 7.49
CA LEU A 392 22.48 -10.26 8.64
C LEU A 392 23.87 -10.79 8.24
N ASN A 393 23.95 -11.66 7.22
CA ASN A 393 25.23 -12.13 6.69
C ASN A 393 26.02 -10.98 6.04
N HIS A 394 25.36 -10.07 5.32
CA HIS A 394 26.01 -8.85 4.81
C HIS A 394 26.59 -8.01 5.95
N ILE A 395 25.87 -7.83 7.06
CA ILE A 395 26.39 -7.11 8.22
C ILE A 395 27.65 -7.78 8.79
N TYR A 396 27.67 -9.11 8.86
CA TYR A 396 28.80 -9.86 9.40
C TYR A 396 30.08 -9.70 8.56
N GLU A 397 29.96 -9.75 7.24
CA GLU A 397 31.10 -9.66 6.33
C GLU A 397 31.64 -8.23 6.17
N LEU A 398 30.80 -7.21 6.39
CA LEU A 398 31.17 -5.80 6.22
C LEU A 398 32.44 -5.42 7.00
N LYS A 399 33.36 -4.73 6.32
CA LYS A 399 34.60 -4.19 6.91
C LYS A 399 34.94 -2.85 6.29
N LEU A 400 35.35 -1.90 7.11
CA LEU A 400 35.95 -0.66 6.63
C LEU A 400 37.35 -0.96 6.07
N ILE A 401 37.58 -0.64 4.80
CA ILE A 401 38.91 -0.71 4.18
C ILE A 401 39.63 0.60 4.42
N LYS A 402 39.06 1.71 3.95
CA LYS A 402 39.62 3.05 4.13
C LYS A 402 38.55 4.13 4.01
N GLU A 403 38.89 5.30 4.52
CA GLU A 403 38.13 6.53 4.35
C GLU A 403 39.04 7.55 3.68
N ASN A 404 38.58 8.13 2.57
CA ASN A 404 39.23 9.25 1.90
C ASN A 404 38.46 10.55 2.19
N GLU A 405 38.87 11.68 1.62
CA GLU A 405 38.15 12.95 1.79
C GLU A 405 36.70 12.86 1.30
N ASP A 406 36.49 12.32 0.08
CA ASP A 406 35.20 12.30 -0.60
C ASP A 406 34.42 10.98 -0.51
N SER A 407 35.07 9.90 -0.07
CA SER A 407 34.48 8.55 -0.13
C SER A 407 34.88 7.65 1.03
N ILE A 408 34.10 6.59 1.22
CA ILE A 408 34.34 5.52 2.18
C ILE A 408 34.37 4.22 1.37
N GLU A 409 35.39 3.39 1.62
CA GLU A 409 35.55 2.10 0.97
C GLU A 409 35.30 0.97 1.97
N TYR A 410 34.36 0.09 1.63
CA TYR A 410 33.98 -1.07 2.41
C TYR A 410 34.29 -2.35 1.66
N GLN A 411 34.69 -3.38 2.39
CA GLN A 411 34.63 -4.75 1.91
C GLN A 411 33.25 -5.33 2.25
N SER A 412 32.58 -5.93 1.26
CA SER A 412 31.38 -6.75 1.46
C SER A 412 31.56 -8.05 0.68
N GLY A 413 31.64 -9.16 1.39
CA GLY A 413 32.05 -10.43 0.83
C GLY A 413 33.48 -10.37 0.29
N TRP A 414 33.63 -10.68 -1.00
CA TRP A 414 34.91 -10.57 -1.69
C TRP A 414 35.09 -9.28 -2.49
N ASP A 415 34.06 -8.44 -2.59
CA ASP A 415 34.11 -7.19 -3.34
C ASP A 415 34.44 -5.98 -2.44
N SER A 416 35.01 -4.96 -3.07
CA SER A 416 35.13 -3.61 -2.50
C SER A 416 34.01 -2.71 -3.04
N ILE A 417 33.40 -1.93 -2.14
CA ILE A 417 32.33 -0.98 -2.42
C ILE A 417 32.86 0.41 -2.05
N VAL A 418 32.90 1.31 -3.03
CA VAL A 418 33.27 2.71 -2.80
C VAL A 418 32.02 3.56 -2.78
N GLN A 419 31.72 4.13 -1.62
CA GLN A 419 30.54 4.98 -1.40
C GLN A 419 30.96 6.45 -1.27
N PRO A 420 30.29 7.41 -1.94
CA PRO A 420 30.52 8.83 -1.70
C PRO A 420 30.03 9.24 -0.29
N LYS A 421 30.67 10.25 0.31
CA LYS A 421 30.21 10.83 1.59
C LYS A 421 29.02 11.78 1.43
N HIS A 422 28.96 12.49 0.31
CA HIS A 422 27.92 13.48 0.05
C HIS A 422 27.19 13.11 -1.24
N ILE A 423 25.86 13.03 -1.14
CA ILE A 423 25.00 12.88 -2.32
C ILE A 423 25.01 14.25 -3.04
N LYS A 424 25.40 14.27 -4.31
CA LYS A 424 25.22 15.47 -5.14
C LYS A 424 23.74 15.59 -5.48
N ASP A 425 23.12 16.75 -5.22
CA ASP A 425 21.70 17.04 -5.48
C ASP A 425 21.26 16.83 -6.94
N GLU A 426 22.21 16.71 -7.88
CA GLU A 426 21.92 16.34 -9.25
C GLU A 426 21.85 14.82 -9.39
N VAL A 427 20.63 14.28 -9.25
CA VAL A 427 20.24 12.97 -9.79
C VAL A 427 20.34 13.04 -11.31
N THR A 428 21.56 13.04 -11.84
CA THR A 428 21.78 12.41 -13.13
C THR A 428 21.66 10.93 -12.86
N LEU A 429 20.63 10.29 -13.42
CA LEU A 429 20.55 8.85 -13.60
C LEU A 429 21.85 8.38 -14.25
N LYS A 430 22.89 8.12 -13.46
CA LYS A 430 24.10 7.46 -13.91
C LYS A 430 23.71 6.02 -14.17
N LYS A 431 23.20 5.78 -15.38
CA LYS A 431 23.44 4.53 -16.09
C LYS A 431 24.96 4.31 -16.09
N ASP A 432 25.34 3.07 -15.80
CA ASP A 432 26.71 2.57 -15.59
C ASP A 432 27.31 2.85 -14.20
N GLU A 433 26.66 2.35 -13.16
CA GLU A 433 27.44 1.61 -12.16
C GLU A 433 27.95 0.35 -12.86
N SER A 434 29.26 0.27 -13.11
CA SER A 434 29.88 -0.98 -13.53
C SER A 434 29.56 -2.04 -12.48
N LYS A 435 28.85 -3.11 -12.88
CA LYS A 435 28.60 -4.25 -11.99
C LYS A 435 29.92 -4.70 -11.37
N ARG A 436 29.94 -4.90 -10.05
CA ARG A 436 31.16 -5.37 -9.36
C ARG A 436 31.48 -6.78 -9.83
N ASP A 437 32.77 -7.08 -9.94
CA ASP A 437 33.24 -8.29 -10.62
C ASP A 437 32.64 -9.58 -10.04
N TYR A 438 32.44 -9.67 -8.73
CA TYR A 438 31.90 -10.86 -8.06
C TYR A 438 30.53 -10.65 -7.41
N GLU A 439 29.79 -9.60 -7.75
CA GLU A 439 28.56 -9.23 -7.05
C GLU A 439 27.56 -10.39 -6.96
N LEU A 440 27.18 -10.94 -8.10
CA LEU A 440 26.21 -12.04 -8.15
C LEU A 440 26.75 -13.32 -7.50
N PHE A 441 28.06 -13.57 -7.61
CA PHE A 441 28.70 -14.69 -6.94
C PHE A 441 28.59 -14.53 -5.41
N ASN A 442 28.91 -13.34 -4.89
CA ASN A 442 28.81 -12.99 -3.48
C ASN A 442 27.37 -13.13 -2.96
N GLU A 443 26.38 -12.61 -3.70
CA GLU A 443 24.96 -12.71 -3.34
C GLU A 443 24.49 -14.17 -3.23
N ILE A 444 24.87 -15.04 -4.18
CA ILE A 444 24.45 -16.46 -4.15
C ILE A 444 25.15 -17.22 -3.02
N ILE A 445 26.43 -16.93 -2.75
CA ILE A 445 27.13 -17.51 -1.59
C ILE A 445 26.44 -17.09 -0.29
N ASN A 446 26.08 -15.81 -0.14
CA ASN A 446 25.35 -15.32 1.03
C ASN A 446 23.98 -15.98 1.14
N GLU A 447 23.25 -16.15 0.05
CA GLU A 447 21.97 -16.86 0.04
C GLU A 447 22.15 -18.33 0.49
N LEU A 448 23.16 -19.04 -0.02
CA LEU A 448 23.44 -20.43 0.39
C LEU A 448 23.80 -20.55 1.88
N ILE A 449 24.64 -19.66 2.41
CA ILE A 449 24.97 -19.60 3.83
C ILE A 449 23.71 -19.31 4.66
N SER A 450 22.85 -18.39 4.20
CA SER A 450 21.60 -18.04 4.87
C SER A 450 20.63 -19.22 4.93
N GLN A 451 20.55 -20.00 3.85
CA GLN A 451 19.77 -21.24 3.81
C GLN A 451 20.27 -22.26 4.83
N ASP A 452 21.58 -22.44 4.95
CA ASP A 452 22.17 -23.38 5.90
C ASP A 452 22.00 -22.93 7.37
N LEU A 453 22.19 -21.63 7.65
CA LEU A 453 21.93 -21.06 8.97
C LEU A 453 20.45 -21.13 9.36
N THR A 454 19.54 -20.83 8.43
CA THR A 454 18.10 -20.90 8.66
C THR A 454 17.67 -22.34 8.93
N ARG A 455 18.19 -23.30 8.15
CA ARG A 455 17.96 -24.74 8.40
C ARG A 455 18.41 -25.13 9.81
N LEU A 456 19.62 -24.75 10.19
CA LEU A 456 20.16 -25.01 11.52
C LEU A 456 19.28 -24.39 12.62
N MET A 457 18.81 -23.16 12.46
CA MET A 457 17.89 -22.52 13.40
C MET A 457 16.57 -23.28 13.53
N HIS A 458 15.94 -23.60 12.41
CA HIS A 458 14.65 -24.30 12.36
C HIS A 458 14.73 -25.72 12.93
N ASP A 459 15.82 -26.44 12.65
CA ASP A 459 16.12 -27.78 13.20
C ASP A 459 16.28 -27.73 14.73
N ASN A 460 16.74 -26.61 15.29
CA ASN A 460 16.84 -26.37 16.73
C ASN A 460 15.57 -25.73 17.33
N GLY A 461 14.49 -25.62 16.56
CA GLY A 461 13.22 -25.08 17.04
C GLY A 461 13.19 -23.55 17.17
N ILE A 462 14.15 -22.84 16.57
CA ILE A 462 14.26 -21.38 16.60
C ILE A 462 13.63 -20.82 15.34
N TYR A 463 12.51 -20.09 15.49
CA TYR A 463 11.81 -19.40 14.40
C TYR A 463 11.66 -17.93 14.79
N LEU A 464 12.01 -17.00 13.90
CA LEU A 464 11.98 -15.57 14.22
C LEU A 464 10.59 -14.99 13.96
N PHE A 465 10.12 -15.14 12.72
CA PHE A 465 8.82 -14.64 12.24
C PHE A 465 8.06 -15.71 11.44
N SER A 466 8.76 -16.66 10.81
CA SER A 466 8.12 -17.79 10.15
C SER A 466 7.40 -18.69 11.16
N LYS A 467 6.27 -19.29 10.76
CA LYS A 467 5.59 -20.28 11.61
C LYS A 467 6.17 -21.66 11.30
N LYS A 468 6.41 -22.45 12.34
CA LYS A 468 6.94 -23.82 12.24
C LYS A 468 6.27 -24.67 11.16
N ASP A 469 4.94 -24.58 11.04
CA ASP A 469 4.16 -25.43 10.15
C ASP A 469 4.26 -25.06 8.67
N ASN A 470 4.75 -23.86 8.34
CA ASN A 470 4.87 -23.38 6.97
C ASN A 470 6.23 -22.78 6.62
N ALA A 471 7.19 -22.82 7.53
CA ALA A 471 8.51 -22.24 7.35
C ALA A 471 9.24 -22.87 6.15
N ARG A 472 9.91 -22.02 5.38
CA ARG A 472 10.70 -22.35 4.21
C ARG A 472 12.10 -21.81 4.39
N ILE A 473 13.04 -22.58 3.83
CA ILE A 473 14.47 -22.24 3.88
C ILE A 473 14.89 -21.46 2.62
N SER A 474 14.23 -21.67 1.47
CA SER A 474 14.56 -20.99 0.20
C SER A 474 13.66 -19.77 -0.03
N ASN A 475 14.27 -18.72 -0.59
CA ASN A 475 13.73 -17.38 -0.72
C ASN A 475 13.05 -17.12 -2.08
N LYS A 476 13.21 -18.00 -3.08
CA LYS A 476 12.71 -17.81 -4.47
C LYS A 476 13.17 -16.48 -5.08
N THR A 477 14.39 -16.05 -4.78
CA THR A 477 14.97 -14.83 -5.37
C THR A 477 15.31 -15.05 -6.84
N SER A 478 15.46 -13.97 -7.61
CA SER A 478 15.89 -14.04 -9.01
C SER A 478 17.26 -14.72 -9.16
N TYR A 479 18.14 -14.57 -8.16
CA TYR A 479 19.48 -15.18 -8.14
C TYR A 479 19.45 -16.70 -7.96
N GLU A 480 18.40 -17.28 -7.38
CA GLU A 480 18.26 -18.74 -7.29
C GLU A 480 18.25 -19.41 -8.68
N SER A 481 17.85 -18.69 -9.73
CA SER A 481 17.85 -19.20 -11.11
C SER A 481 19.25 -19.53 -11.64
N THR A 482 20.30 -18.88 -11.11
CA THR A 482 21.70 -19.10 -11.46
C THR A 482 22.48 -19.86 -10.41
N MET A 483 21.86 -20.20 -9.27
CA MET A 483 22.50 -20.91 -8.15
C MET A 483 23.14 -22.25 -8.57
N PHE A 484 22.61 -22.91 -9.60
CA PHE A 484 23.18 -24.15 -10.14
C PHE A 484 24.63 -24.01 -10.63
N ILE A 485 25.08 -22.80 -10.96
CA ILE A 485 26.45 -22.53 -11.41
C ILE A 485 27.44 -22.78 -10.27
N ILE A 486 27.16 -22.29 -9.06
CA ILE A 486 28.12 -22.30 -7.94
C ILE A 486 27.71 -23.20 -6.77
N ARG A 487 26.56 -23.87 -6.82
CA ARG A 487 26.08 -24.72 -5.71
C ARG A 487 27.07 -25.83 -5.34
N ASP A 488 27.67 -26.47 -6.33
CA ASP A 488 28.63 -27.55 -6.08
C ASP A 488 30.00 -27.03 -5.65
N PHE A 489 30.40 -25.85 -6.15
CA PHE A 489 31.53 -25.10 -5.61
C PHE A 489 31.37 -24.81 -4.12
N TYR A 490 30.21 -24.28 -3.72
CA TYR A 490 29.89 -24.01 -2.33
C TYR A 490 29.98 -25.25 -1.45
N LYS A 491 29.41 -26.37 -1.89
CA LYS A 491 29.44 -27.63 -1.12
C LYS A 491 30.86 -28.19 -1.00
N LEU A 492 31.64 -28.16 -2.08
CA LEU A 492 32.96 -28.77 -2.11
C LEU A 492 33.99 -27.96 -1.29
N TYR A 493 33.89 -26.64 -1.32
CA TYR A 493 34.82 -25.73 -0.64
C TYR A 493 34.20 -24.98 0.54
N TYR A 494 33.15 -25.55 1.17
CA TYR A 494 32.38 -24.89 2.22
C TYR A 494 33.26 -24.31 3.32
N ASP A 495 34.16 -25.11 3.91
CA ASP A 495 35.02 -24.67 5.01
C ASP A 495 35.97 -23.54 4.59
N ASP A 496 36.54 -23.62 3.39
CA ASP A 496 37.42 -22.58 2.85
C ASP A 496 36.65 -21.29 2.55
N ILE A 497 35.41 -21.39 2.05
CA ILE A 497 34.51 -20.26 1.83
C ILE A 497 34.16 -19.59 3.17
N ILE A 498 33.73 -20.34 4.18
CA ILE A 498 33.43 -19.80 5.50
C ILE A 498 34.67 -19.17 6.13
N ALA A 499 35.84 -19.81 6.01
CA ALA A 499 37.10 -19.25 6.46
C ALA A 499 37.41 -17.92 5.74
N SER A 500 37.24 -17.86 4.41
CA SER A 500 37.47 -16.65 3.61
C SER A 500 36.55 -15.50 4.02
N ARG A 501 35.26 -15.78 4.29
CA ARG A 501 34.27 -14.78 4.75
C ARG A 501 34.63 -14.26 6.13
N ARG A 502 35.05 -15.14 7.04
CA ARG A 502 35.47 -14.77 8.40
C ARG A 502 36.76 -13.97 8.42
N SER A 503 37.76 -14.36 7.62
CA SER A 503 39.03 -13.64 7.50
C SER A 503 38.94 -12.40 6.62
N LYS A 504 37.86 -12.26 5.84
CA LYS A 504 37.64 -11.17 4.89
C LYS A 504 38.78 -11.08 3.88
N SER A 505 39.22 -12.24 3.39
CA SER A 505 40.29 -12.38 2.40
C SER A 505 39.98 -13.59 1.52
N LEU A 506 40.07 -13.37 0.21
CA LEU A 506 39.84 -14.40 -0.81
C LEU A 506 41.11 -15.20 -1.12
N ASP A 507 42.29 -14.72 -0.69
CA ASP A 507 43.61 -15.20 -1.12
C ASP A 507 43.78 -16.71 -0.93
N LYS A 508 43.40 -17.24 0.24
CA LYS A 508 43.53 -18.67 0.53
C LYS A 508 42.60 -19.53 -0.34
N LEU A 509 41.38 -19.05 -0.56
CA LEU A 509 40.41 -19.77 -1.39
C LEU A 509 40.86 -19.76 -2.86
N ILE A 510 41.28 -18.59 -3.38
CA ILE A 510 41.86 -18.48 -4.73
C ILE A 510 43.10 -19.37 -4.89
N ALA A 511 44.01 -19.36 -3.92
CA ALA A 511 45.21 -20.20 -3.99
C ALA A 511 44.85 -21.70 -4.06
N LYS A 512 43.80 -22.10 -3.33
CA LYS A 512 43.31 -23.49 -3.28
C LYS A 512 42.55 -23.92 -4.54
N VAL A 513 41.81 -23.04 -5.20
CA VAL A 513 40.97 -23.41 -6.36
C VAL A 513 41.56 -23.00 -7.72
N GLY A 514 42.58 -22.14 -7.70
CA GLY A 514 43.18 -21.51 -8.87
C GLY A 514 42.41 -20.26 -9.31
N GLU A 515 43.13 -19.14 -9.45
CA GLU A 515 42.55 -17.83 -9.83
C GLU A 515 41.82 -17.91 -11.18
N ASP A 516 42.44 -18.49 -12.21
CA ASP A 516 41.84 -18.63 -13.53
C ASP A 516 40.54 -19.44 -13.49
N ASN A 517 40.52 -20.54 -12.72
CA ASN A 517 39.32 -21.37 -12.58
C ASN A 517 38.20 -20.59 -11.86
N PHE A 518 38.54 -19.85 -10.79
CA PHE A 518 37.59 -19.04 -10.04
C PHE A 518 36.95 -17.97 -10.92
N ASN A 519 37.76 -17.28 -11.71
CA ASN A 519 37.33 -16.24 -12.63
C ASN A 519 36.48 -16.82 -13.77
N GLU A 520 36.86 -17.98 -14.30
CA GLU A 520 36.09 -18.67 -15.35
C GLU A 520 34.71 -19.12 -14.84
N LEU A 521 34.63 -19.61 -13.59
CA LEU A 521 33.36 -19.97 -12.96
C LEU A 521 32.47 -18.73 -12.78
N ASN A 522 33.02 -17.62 -12.30
CA ASN A 522 32.31 -16.35 -12.20
C ASN A 522 31.82 -15.84 -13.57
N GLY A 523 32.64 -16.01 -14.61
CA GLY A 523 32.30 -15.62 -15.98
C GLY A 523 31.04 -16.29 -16.54
N LEU A 524 30.65 -17.47 -16.03
CA LEU A 524 29.43 -18.16 -16.46
C LEU A 524 28.15 -17.39 -16.12
N PHE A 525 28.18 -16.52 -15.10
CA PHE A 525 27.04 -15.64 -14.80
C PHE A 525 26.77 -14.63 -15.90
N ASN A 526 27.83 -14.09 -16.53
CA ASN A 526 27.69 -13.16 -17.65
C ASN A 526 27.07 -13.85 -18.85
N VAL A 527 27.55 -15.06 -19.19
CA VAL A 527 26.97 -15.88 -20.25
C VAL A 527 25.49 -16.17 -19.98
N PHE A 528 25.12 -16.52 -18.74
CA PHE A 528 23.72 -16.72 -18.40
C PHE A 528 22.89 -15.45 -18.60
N ASN A 529 23.33 -14.32 -18.05
CA ASN A 529 22.58 -13.06 -18.07
C ASN A 529 22.42 -12.47 -19.48
N GLU A 530 23.38 -12.69 -20.37
CA GLU A 530 23.30 -12.29 -21.78
C GLU A 530 22.16 -12.99 -22.54
N HIS A 531 21.92 -14.28 -22.22
CA HIS A 531 20.96 -15.11 -22.96
C HIS A 531 19.60 -15.24 -22.25
N PHE A 532 19.57 -15.14 -20.93
CA PHE A 532 18.38 -15.43 -20.11
C PHE A 532 17.95 -14.23 -19.26
N SER A 533 17.26 -13.26 -19.88
CA SER A 533 16.66 -12.12 -19.16
C SER A 533 15.12 -12.19 -19.13
N GLY A 534 14.54 -11.88 -17.97
CA GLY A 534 13.10 -11.77 -17.75
C GLY A 534 12.32 -13.03 -18.15
N MET A 535 11.38 -12.89 -19.09
CA MET A 535 10.50 -13.98 -19.54
C MET A 535 11.25 -15.16 -20.19
N LYS A 536 12.47 -14.95 -20.70
CA LYS A 536 13.26 -16.03 -21.32
C LYS A 536 13.64 -17.14 -20.34
N VAL A 537 13.83 -16.81 -19.05
CA VAL A 537 14.12 -17.80 -17.99
C VAL A 537 12.94 -18.75 -17.80
N TYR A 538 11.71 -18.22 -17.76
CA TYR A 538 10.50 -19.04 -17.66
C TYR A 538 10.33 -19.94 -18.89
N THR A 539 10.58 -19.41 -20.08
CA THR A 539 10.59 -20.19 -21.32
C THR A 539 11.61 -21.31 -21.27
N LEU A 540 12.85 -21.03 -20.84
CA LEU A 540 13.90 -22.04 -20.67
C LEU A 540 13.43 -23.17 -19.75
N TYR A 541 12.93 -22.87 -18.55
CA TYR A 541 12.52 -23.93 -17.61
C TYR A 541 11.36 -24.76 -18.15
N LYS A 542 10.42 -24.14 -18.86
CA LYS A 542 9.35 -24.87 -19.55
C LYS A 542 9.93 -25.83 -20.59
N GLN A 543 10.85 -25.36 -21.44
CA GLN A 543 11.50 -26.15 -22.48
C GLN A 543 12.34 -27.29 -21.90
N LEU A 544 13.10 -27.04 -20.83
CA LEU A 544 13.85 -28.08 -20.10
C LEU A 544 12.91 -29.17 -19.54
N ASN A 545 11.79 -28.77 -18.92
CA ASN A 545 10.80 -29.72 -18.40
C ASN A 545 10.14 -30.55 -19.51
N GLN A 546 9.92 -29.95 -20.68
CA GLN A 546 9.36 -30.60 -21.87
C GLN A 546 10.42 -31.38 -22.66
N LYS A 547 11.70 -31.33 -22.25
CA LYS A 547 12.84 -31.94 -22.93
C LYS A 547 12.98 -31.48 -24.39
N GLU A 548 12.65 -30.23 -24.64
CA GLU A 548 12.78 -29.62 -25.97
C GLU A 548 14.24 -29.27 -26.26
N ASP A 549 14.69 -29.59 -27.47
CA ASP A 549 15.99 -29.15 -27.99
C ASP A 549 15.84 -27.82 -28.71
N THR A 550 16.17 -26.74 -28.02
CA THR A 550 16.06 -25.35 -28.49
C THR A 550 17.39 -24.64 -28.31
N GLU A 551 17.55 -23.48 -28.94
CA GLU A 551 18.75 -22.64 -28.72
C GLU A 551 18.98 -22.34 -27.23
N LEU A 552 17.90 -22.02 -26.49
CA LEU A 552 17.97 -21.74 -25.06
C LEU A 552 18.42 -22.96 -24.25
N THR A 553 17.87 -24.15 -24.52
CA THR A 553 18.28 -25.37 -23.78
C THR A 553 19.69 -25.81 -24.12
N ARG A 554 20.15 -25.62 -25.37
CA ARG A 554 21.55 -25.86 -25.78
C ARG A 554 22.53 -24.93 -25.07
N ILE A 555 22.23 -23.63 -24.98
CA ILE A 555 23.07 -22.67 -24.25
C ILE A 555 23.15 -23.06 -22.77
N TYR A 556 22.01 -23.38 -22.16
CA TYR A 556 21.96 -23.82 -20.75
C TYR A 556 22.82 -25.06 -20.51
N ASN A 557 22.71 -26.08 -21.37
CA ASN A 557 23.51 -27.30 -21.26
C ASN A 557 25.01 -27.02 -21.46
N SER A 558 25.38 -26.10 -22.36
CA SER A 558 26.78 -25.68 -22.53
C SER A 558 27.34 -24.99 -21.27
N ILE A 559 26.52 -24.19 -20.56
CA ILE A 559 26.92 -23.61 -19.27
C ILE A 559 27.18 -24.71 -18.24
N LEU A 560 26.32 -25.74 -18.17
CA LEU A 560 26.50 -26.89 -17.28
C LEU A 560 27.79 -27.66 -17.58
N GLU A 561 28.04 -27.98 -18.85
CA GLU A 561 29.24 -28.70 -19.27
C GLU A 561 30.52 -27.91 -18.94
N LYS A 562 30.53 -26.60 -19.19
CA LYS A 562 31.65 -25.72 -18.83
C LYS A 562 31.86 -25.66 -17.32
N ARG A 563 30.77 -25.49 -16.55
CA ARG A 563 30.81 -25.51 -15.08
C ARG A 563 31.47 -26.79 -14.58
N ASP A 564 31.06 -27.94 -15.08
CA ASP A 564 31.57 -29.24 -14.62
C ASP A 564 33.05 -29.41 -14.94
N LEU A 565 33.50 -28.95 -16.11
CA LEU A 565 34.92 -28.93 -16.48
C LEU A 565 35.75 -28.02 -15.58
N ILE A 566 35.24 -26.82 -15.25
CA ILE A 566 35.90 -25.88 -14.33
C ILE A 566 36.00 -26.51 -12.93
N MET A 567 34.93 -27.11 -12.43
CA MET A 567 34.90 -27.78 -11.13
C MET A 567 35.90 -28.94 -11.05
N ALA A 568 36.04 -29.73 -12.12
CA ALA A 568 37.05 -30.79 -12.18
C ALA A 568 38.48 -30.24 -12.08
N ARG A 569 38.79 -29.15 -12.80
CA ARG A 569 40.09 -28.47 -12.72
C ARG A 569 40.37 -27.89 -11.33
N MET A 570 39.37 -27.27 -10.69
CA MET A 570 39.52 -26.79 -9.32
C MET A 570 39.84 -27.91 -8.33
N LEU A 571 39.19 -29.08 -8.49
CA LEU A 571 39.43 -30.24 -7.63
C LEU A 571 40.83 -30.81 -7.81
N GLU A 572 41.35 -30.87 -9.04
CA GLU A 572 42.72 -31.28 -9.33
C GLU A 572 43.72 -30.29 -8.70
N HIS A 573 43.54 -28.99 -8.94
CA HIS A 573 44.39 -27.94 -8.37
C HIS A 573 44.39 -27.95 -6.83
N SER A 574 43.22 -28.12 -6.21
CA SER A 574 43.10 -28.20 -4.75
C SER A 574 43.86 -29.38 -4.15
N LYS A 575 43.89 -30.54 -4.83
CA LYS A 575 44.67 -31.70 -4.36
C LYS A 575 46.16 -31.40 -4.38
N GLU A 576 46.64 -30.72 -5.42
CA GLU A 576 48.04 -30.31 -5.51
C GLU A 576 48.40 -29.26 -4.44
N TYR A 577 47.50 -28.31 -4.21
CA TYR A 577 47.64 -27.31 -3.14
C TYR A 577 47.74 -27.98 -1.76
N ASP A 578 46.81 -28.87 -1.42
CA ASP A 578 46.78 -29.55 -0.12
C ASP A 578 48.01 -30.45 0.10
N LEU A 579 48.56 -31.06 -0.97
CA LEU A 579 49.82 -31.82 -0.89
C LEU A 579 51.04 -30.93 -0.59
N ASN A 580 51.04 -29.69 -1.07
CA ASN A 580 52.13 -28.73 -0.87
C ASN A 580 52.06 -28.01 0.48
N GLU A 581 50.85 -27.84 1.04
CA GLU A 581 50.58 -27.20 2.33
C GLU A 581 50.51 -28.18 3.51
N ALA A 582 50.50 -29.49 3.26
CA ALA A 582 50.60 -30.49 4.32
C ALA A 582 51.85 -30.23 5.19
N PRO A 583 51.74 -30.24 6.52
CA PRO A 583 52.87 -29.97 7.39
C PRO A 583 53.98 -30.95 7.03
N LYS A 584 55.12 -30.41 6.57
CA LYS A 584 56.35 -31.20 6.40
C LYS A 584 56.69 -31.75 7.77
N MET A 585 56.28 -32.99 8.06
CA MET A 585 56.73 -33.70 9.24
C MET A 585 58.24 -33.88 9.08
N SER A 586 59.00 -32.97 9.69
CA SER A 586 60.43 -33.13 9.94
C SER A 586 60.64 -33.85 11.26
#